data_AF-A0A847EQZ2-F1
#
_entry.id   AF-A0A847EQZ2-F1
#
_cell.length_a   1.000
_cell.length_b   1.000
_cell.length_c   1.000
_cell.angle_alpha   90.00
_cell.angle_beta   90.00
_cell.angle_gamma   90.00
#
_symmetry.space_group_name_H-M   'P 1'
#
loop_
_entity.id
_entity.type
_entity.pdbx_description
1 polymer ?
#
loop_
_entity_poly.entity_id
_entity_poly.type
_entity_poly.pdbx_seq_one_letter_code
_entity_poly.pdbx_strand_id
1 'polypeptide(L)'
;MTSVWAHRGASGYAPENTLPAFELALEQGADGFELDVQLTRDDEVVVIHDETLERTTDGNGWVADHSLEDLRKLDASYGHEKYGGTRIPTLAEVFDLVRDTGTMVNVELKNSRIAYKGLEERVLAIVEAHGMAHRVVLSSFNHYSLRHLVGLGSALPLGALYSEPLWKPWQYAARLGATALHPSLAATRRKIVEKSHEHDLAVHVWTVNEPEDVQRMVGLGVDALITNYPDVARSLVG
;
A
#
# COMPACT_ATOMS: atom_id res chain seq x y z
N MET A 1 15.08 -2.13 -13.17
CA MET A 1 15.62 -1.41 -12.00
C MET A 1 14.58 -1.54 -10.91
N THR A 2 14.95 -1.94 -9.70
CA THR A 2 14.00 -2.13 -8.59
C THR A 2 13.50 -0.77 -8.12
N SER A 3 12.19 -0.59 -7.96
CA SER A 3 11.60 0.63 -7.39
C SER A 3 11.58 0.59 -5.86
N VAL A 4 11.69 1.76 -5.22
CA VAL A 4 11.54 1.93 -3.77
C VAL A 4 10.17 2.51 -3.46
N TRP A 5 9.31 1.72 -2.82
CA TRP A 5 7.99 2.16 -2.35
C TRP A 5 8.00 2.37 -0.83
N ALA A 6 7.57 3.56 -0.40
CA ALA A 6 7.52 3.91 1.01
C ALA A 6 6.28 3.30 1.67
N HIS A 7 6.49 2.35 2.59
CA HIS A 7 5.45 1.61 3.31
C HIS A 7 4.73 2.53 4.29
N ARG A 8 3.49 2.89 3.98
CA ARG A 8 2.68 3.87 4.71
C ARG A 8 3.36 5.25 4.77
N GLY A 9 4.10 5.59 3.72
CA GLY A 9 5.01 6.75 3.68
C GLY A 9 6.37 6.43 4.32
N ALA A 10 7.13 7.46 4.68
CA ALA A 10 8.41 7.31 5.40
C ALA A 10 8.18 6.98 6.89
N SER A 11 7.46 5.88 7.13
CA SER A 11 6.89 5.50 8.44
C SER A 11 7.93 5.17 9.51
N GLY A 12 9.20 4.97 9.12
CA GLY A 12 10.32 4.89 10.05
C GLY A 12 10.63 6.22 10.76
N TYR A 13 10.15 7.35 10.23
CA TYR A 13 10.50 8.70 10.69
C TYR A 13 9.28 9.60 10.99
N ALA A 14 8.14 9.31 10.37
CA ALA A 14 6.91 10.08 10.41
C ALA A 14 5.70 9.18 10.70
N PRO A 15 4.57 9.73 11.21
CA PRO A 15 3.40 8.92 11.54
C PRO A 15 2.85 8.22 10.29
N GLU A 16 2.74 6.90 10.34
CA GLU A 16 2.33 6.07 9.21
C GLU A 16 0.97 6.50 8.61
N ASN A 17 0.81 6.34 7.29
CA ASN A 17 -0.45 6.60 6.57
C ASN A 17 -0.94 8.05 6.69
N THR A 18 -0.02 9.01 6.79
CA THR A 18 -0.35 10.46 6.87
C THR A 18 0.32 11.26 5.76
N LEU A 19 -0.25 12.43 5.43
CA LEU A 19 0.37 13.34 4.44
C LEU A 19 1.82 13.70 4.78
N PRO A 20 2.20 14.03 6.03
CA PRO A 20 3.60 14.29 6.37
C PRO A 20 4.55 13.11 6.12
N ALA A 21 4.08 11.86 6.30
CA ALA A 21 4.90 10.69 5.99
C ALA A 21 5.08 10.49 4.48
N PHE A 22 4.05 10.78 3.68
CA PHE A 22 4.14 10.73 2.22
C PHE A 22 5.00 11.88 1.65
N GLU A 23 4.85 13.10 2.18
CA GLU A 23 5.70 14.25 1.83
C GLU A 23 7.18 13.94 2.09
N LEU A 24 7.50 13.43 3.28
CA LEU A 24 8.86 13.03 3.62
C LEU A 24 9.39 11.92 2.70
N ALA A 25 8.54 10.98 2.28
CA ALA A 25 8.93 9.95 1.33
C ALA A 25 9.29 10.53 -0.06
N LEU A 26 8.58 11.57 -0.53
CA LEU A 26 8.96 12.29 -1.75
C LEU A 26 10.31 12.99 -1.60
N GLU A 27 10.51 13.68 -0.48
CA GLU A 27 11.79 14.35 -0.16
C GLU A 27 12.96 13.36 -0.13
N GLN A 28 12.71 12.14 0.34
CA GLN A 28 13.68 11.04 0.41
C GLN A 28 13.85 10.28 -0.92
N GLY A 29 13.13 10.68 -1.97
CA GLY A 29 13.28 10.14 -3.32
C GLY A 29 12.62 8.78 -3.54
N ALA A 30 11.53 8.47 -2.81
CA ALA A 30 10.75 7.27 -3.07
C ALA A 30 10.13 7.29 -4.48
N ASP A 31 10.18 6.16 -5.19
CA ASP A 31 9.56 5.99 -6.50
C ASP A 31 8.02 5.80 -6.42
N GLY A 32 7.55 5.38 -5.24
CA GLY A 32 6.14 5.13 -4.97
C GLY A 32 5.81 5.09 -3.49
N PHE A 33 4.53 4.96 -3.18
CA PHE A 33 4.01 4.72 -1.84
C PHE A 33 3.27 3.39 -1.80
N GLU A 34 3.23 2.80 -0.62
CA GLU A 34 2.21 1.84 -0.26
C GLU A 34 1.37 2.47 0.87
N LEU A 35 0.05 2.26 0.83
CA LEU A 35 -0.88 2.78 1.82
C LEU A 35 -2.08 1.86 1.99
N ASP A 36 -2.76 2.00 3.13
CA ASP A 36 -3.89 1.16 3.52
C ASP A 36 -5.20 1.93 3.43
N VAL A 37 -6.26 1.38 2.83
CA VAL A 37 -7.57 2.03 2.77
C VAL A 37 -8.68 1.24 3.44
N GLN A 38 -9.57 1.99 4.10
CA GLN A 38 -10.80 1.53 4.75
C GLN A 38 -11.96 2.49 4.45
N LEU A 39 -13.19 2.08 4.78
CA LEU A 39 -14.36 2.96 4.72
C LEU A 39 -14.76 3.47 6.11
N THR A 40 -15.15 4.72 6.16
CA THR A 40 -15.89 5.33 7.27
C THR A 40 -17.35 4.88 7.26
N ARG A 41 -18.11 5.21 8.32
CA ARG A 41 -19.56 4.97 8.43
C ARG A 41 -20.38 5.63 7.31
N ASP A 42 -19.91 6.78 6.84
CA ASP A 42 -20.49 7.57 5.73
C ASP A 42 -19.86 7.24 4.36
N ASP A 43 -19.16 6.11 4.28
CA ASP A 43 -18.58 5.52 3.08
C ASP A 43 -17.49 6.37 2.37
N GLU A 44 -16.74 7.17 3.12
CA GLU A 44 -15.56 7.86 2.63
C GLU A 44 -14.33 6.95 2.72
N VAL A 45 -13.45 7.01 1.71
CA VAL A 45 -12.24 6.17 1.66
C VAL A 45 -11.09 6.87 2.39
N VAL A 46 -10.77 6.36 3.58
CA VAL A 46 -9.72 6.90 4.46
C VAL A 46 -8.48 6.02 4.47
N VAL A 47 -7.33 6.65 4.72
CA VAL A 47 -6.01 6.02 4.69
C VAL A 47 -5.54 5.70 6.10
N ILE A 48 -5.71 4.45 6.52
CA ILE A 48 -5.38 3.97 7.87
C ILE A 48 -5.29 2.43 7.89
N HIS A 49 -4.28 1.89 8.57
CA HIS A 49 -3.99 0.45 8.55
C HIS A 49 -4.91 -0.38 9.46
N ASP A 50 -4.94 -0.05 10.75
CA ASP A 50 -5.65 -0.84 11.76
C ASP A 50 -7.14 -0.62 11.62
N GLU A 51 -7.94 -1.66 11.92
CA GLU A 51 -9.40 -1.49 11.94
C GLU A 51 -9.87 -0.61 13.11
N THR A 52 -9.01 -0.37 14.11
CA THR A 52 -9.29 0.48 15.27
C THR A 52 -8.28 1.62 15.40
N LEU A 53 -8.67 2.65 16.15
CA LEU A 53 -7.99 3.95 16.18
C LEU A 53 -6.83 4.08 17.17
N GLU A 54 -6.75 3.19 18.16
CA GLU A 54 -5.96 3.41 19.39
C GLU A 54 -4.44 3.38 19.17
N ARG A 55 -3.95 2.68 18.14
CA ARG A 55 -2.51 2.53 17.94
C ARG A 55 -1.87 3.78 17.32
N THR A 56 -2.59 4.47 16.44
CA THR A 56 -2.03 5.55 15.60
C THR A 56 -2.68 6.90 15.84
N THR A 57 -3.72 6.97 16.68
CA THR A 57 -4.43 8.22 16.96
C THR A 57 -4.71 8.41 18.45
N ASP A 58 -5.24 9.58 18.81
CA ASP A 58 -5.81 9.86 20.13
C ASP A 58 -7.28 9.43 20.30
N GLY A 59 -7.86 8.78 19.28
CA GLY A 59 -9.22 8.26 19.28
C GLY A 59 -9.35 6.79 19.69
N ASN A 60 -10.58 6.28 19.67
CA ASN A 60 -10.91 4.91 20.05
C ASN A 60 -12.08 4.33 19.25
N GLY A 61 -12.16 3.00 19.20
CA GLY A 61 -13.17 2.26 18.47
C GLY A 61 -12.79 1.98 17.02
N TRP A 62 -13.74 1.40 16.27
CA TRP A 62 -13.53 0.96 14.89
C TRP A 62 -13.62 2.12 13.92
N VAL A 63 -12.75 2.17 12.92
CA VAL A 63 -12.80 3.16 11.83
C VAL A 63 -14.19 3.21 11.19
N ALA A 64 -14.79 2.04 10.99
CA ALA A 64 -16.12 1.86 10.38
C ALA A 64 -17.29 2.48 11.19
N ASP A 65 -17.10 2.79 12.47
CA ASP A 65 -18.15 3.35 13.33
C ASP A 65 -18.23 4.89 13.27
N HIS A 66 -17.19 5.53 12.72
CA HIS A 66 -17.02 6.99 12.69
C HIS A 66 -17.31 7.57 11.30
N SER A 67 -17.82 8.81 11.26
CA SER A 67 -17.88 9.57 9.99
C SER A 67 -16.52 10.14 9.63
N LEU A 68 -16.32 10.57 8.37
CA LEU A 68 -15.10 11.30 8.00
C LEU A 68 -14.92 12.58 8.84
N GLU A 69 -16.01 13.28 9.16
CA GLU A 69 -15.96 14.46 10.01
C GLU A 69 -15.47 14.14 11.42
N ASP A 70 -15.87 12.98 11.97
CA ASP A 70 -15.42 12.52 13.29
C ASP A 70 -13.93 12.17 13.25
N LEU A 71 -13.49 11.39 12.25
CA LEU A 71 -12.08 10.98 12.10
C LEU A 71 -11.14 12.16 11.89
N ARG A 72 -11.58 13.20 11.17
CA ARG A 72 -10.78 14.43 10.94
C ARG A 72 -10.54 15.27 12.20
N LYS A 73 -11.21 14.97 13.32
CA LYS A 73 -10.97 15.64 14.61
C LYS A 73 -9.81 15.03 15.38
N LEU A 74 -9.41 13.80 15.02
CA LEU A 74 -8.37 13.04 15.71
C LEU A 74 -6.96 13.53 15.32
N ASP A 75 -6.03 13.35 16.24
CA ASP A 75 -4.60 13.51 15.99
C ASP A 75 -3.98 12.16 15.65
N ALA A 76 -3.53 12.00 14.40
CA ALA A 76 -2.88 10.81 13.88
C ALA A 76 -1.35 10.82 14.06
N SER A 77 -0.81 11.70 14.91
CA SER A 77 0.64 11.81 15.15
C SER A 77 1.17 10.90 16.26
N TYR A 78 0.44 9.84 16.67
CA TYR A 78 0.81 9.03 17.83
C TYR A 78 2.22 8.44 17.66
N GLY A 79 3.07 8.58 18.69
CA GLY A 79 4.48 8.18 18.64
C GLY A 79 5.43 9.17 17.94
N HIS A 80 4.90 10.24 17.34
CA HIS A 80 5.70 11.26 16.64
C HIS A 80 5.24 12.69 16.97
N GLU A 81 5.47 13.13 18.21
CA GLU A 81 5.01 14.43 18.77
C GLU A 81 5.30 15.65 17.88
N LYS A 82 6.40 15.63 17.12
CA LYS A 82 6.77 16.72 16.21
C LYS A 82 5.77 16.95 15.06
N TYR A 83 4.87 16.00 14.81
CA TYR A 83 3.81 16.08 13.80
C TYR A 83 2.42 16.32 14.41
N GLY A 84 2.34 16.83 15.65
CA GLY A 84 1.07 17.08 16.33
C GLY A 84 0.07 17.85 15.47
N GLY A 85 -1.18 17.43 15.50
CA GLY A 85 -2.27 17.97 14.69
C GLY A 85 -2.43 17.32 13.31
N THR A 86 -1.64 16.28 13.01
CA THR A 86 -1.79 15.52 11.76
C THR A 86 -3.12 14.76 11.76
N ARG A 87 -3.76 14.64 10.60
CA ARG A 87 -5.06 13.97 10.46
C ARG A 87 -4.93 12.67 9.69
N ILE A 88 -5.92 11.78 9.88
CA ILE A 88 -6.15 10.65 8.98
C ILE A 88 -6.54 11.24 7.60
N PRO A 89 -5.76 10.99 6.53
CA PRO A 89 -6.11 11.49 5.21
C PRO A 89 -7.16 10.62 4.53
N THR A 90 -7.85 11.20 3.56
CA THR A 90 -8.61 10.48 2.54
C THR A 90 -7.68 10.02 1.41
N LEU A 91 -8.11 9.01 0.64
CA LEU A 91 -7.36 8.58 -0.55
C LEU A 91 -7.24 9.72 -1.58
N ALA A 92 -8.28 10.54 -1.71
CA ALA A 92 -8.28 11.71 -2.59
C ALA A 92 -7.18 12.72 -2.22
N GLU A 93 -7.02 13.03 -0.92
CA GLU A 93 -5.96 13.93 -0.45
C GLU A 93 -4.55 13.39 -0.74
N VAL A 94 -4.35 12.07 -0.64
CA VAL A 94 -3.07 11.47 -1.03
C VAL A 94 -2.84 11.55 -2.54
N PHE A 95 -3.87 11.35 -3.36
CA PHE A 95 -3.76 11.52 -4.81
C PHE A 95 -3.51 12.97 -5.23
N ASP A 96 -4.08 13.95 -4.52
CA ASP A 96 -3.78 15.36 -4.73
C ASP A 96 -2.31 15.68 -4.46
N LEU A 97 -1.73 15.11 -3.39
CA LEU A 97 -0.31 15.27 -3.06
C LEU A 97 0.63 14.80 -4.19
N VAL A 98 0.29 13.69 -4.87
CA VAL A 98 1.13 13.09 -5.91
C VAL A 98 0.69 13.43 -7.34
N ARG A 99 -0.34 14.26 -7.52
CA ARG A 99 -0.96 14.48 -8.83
C ARG A 99 0.06 14.94 -9.88
N ASP A 100 0.94 15.86 -9.50
CA ASP A 100 1.95 16.46 -10.39
C ASP A 100 3.32 15.78 -10.31
N THR A 101 3.40 14.60 -9.70
CA THR A 101 4.62 13.80 -9.59
C THR A 101 4.55 12.55 -10.50
N GLY A 102 5.69 11.84 -10.63
CA GLY A 102 5.74 10.52 -11.27
C GLY A 102 5.47 9.35 -10.31
N THR A 103 5.06 9.63 -9.06
CA THR A 103 5.00 8.65 -7.97
C THR A 103 3.91 7.61 -8.21
N MET A 104 4.27 6.33 -8.07
CA MET A 104 3.32 5.20 -8.04
C MET A 104 2.63 5.09 -6.68
N VAL A 105 1.39 4.60 -6.62
CA VAL A 105 0.67 4.34 -5.36
C VAL A 105 0.12 2.92 -5.35
N ASN A 106 0.63 2.09 -4.46
CA ASN A 106 0.03 0.81 -4.12
C ASN A 106 -1.03 1.01 -3.03
N VAL A 107 -2.29 0.73 -3.36
CA VAL A 107 -3.43 0.88 -2.45
C VAL A 107 -3.83 -0.50 -1.93
N GLU A 108 -3.51 -0.79 -0.66
CA GLU A 108 -3.95 -2.01 0.04
C GLU A 108 -5.41 -1.87 0.50
N LEU A 109 -6.28 -2.77 0.05
CA LEU A 109 -7.67 -2.86 0.50
C LEU A 109 -7.77 -3.64 1.81
N LYS A 110 -8.04 -2.95 2.93
CA LYS A 110 -8.17 -3.55 4.27
C LYS A 110 -9.59 -4.04 4.55
N ASN A 111 -10.02 -5.08 3.84
CA ASN A 111 -11.36 -5.66 4.00
C ASN A 111 -11.35 -7.15 4.43
N SER A 112 -10.27 -7.59 5.11
CA SER A 112 -10.12 -8.98 5.56
C SER A 112 -10.87 -9.30 6.86
N ARG A 113 -10.86 -8.37 7.83
CA ARG A 113 -11.53 -8.54 9.14
C ARG A 113 -12.91 -7.90 9.18
N ILE A 114 -13.03 -6.71 8.58
CA ILE A 114 -14.30 -6.02 8.37
C ILE A 114 -14.61 -6.06 6.87
N ALA A 115 -15.77 -6.59 6.52
CA ALA A 115 -16.23 -6.54 5.13
C ALA A 115 -16.82 -5.15 4.85
N TYR A 116 -16.18 -4.41 3.95
CA TYR A 116 -16.67 -3.12 3.49
C TYR A 116 -17.44 -3.29 2.18
N LYS A 117 -18.76 -3.11 2.21
CA LYS A 117 -19.57 -3.19 0.99
C LYS A 117 -19.27 -1.96 0.12
N GLY A 118 -18.76 -2.17 -1.08
CA GLY A 118 -18.53 -1.10 -2.05
C GLY A 118 -17.14 -0.44 -1.96
N LEU A 119 -16.22 -0.96 -1.14
CA LEU A 119 -14.87 -0.38 -1.02
C LEU A 119 -14.15 -0.39 -2.37
N GLU A 120 -14.19 -1.53 -3.07
CA GLU A 120 -13.57 -1.71 -4.38
C GLU A 120 -14.08 -0.69 -5.40
N GLU A 121 -15.40 -0.56 -5.54
CA GLU A 121 -16.04 0.37 -6.46
C GLU A 121 -15.70 1.83 -6.13
N ARG A 122 -15.67 2.19 -4.85
CA ARG A 122 -15.32 3.55 -4.39
C ARG A 122 -13.87 3.88 -4.66
N VAL A 123 -12.95 2.96 -4.40
CA VAL A 123 -11.52 3.14 -4.73
C VAL A 123 -11.35 3.31 -6.23
N LEU A 124 -11.99 2.47 -7.06
CA LEU A 124 -11.94 2.61 -8.52
C LEU A 124 -12.47 3.98 -8.99
N ALA A 125 -13.58 4.45 -8.43
CA ALA A 125 -14.15 5.75 -8.76
C ALA A 125 -13.20 6.90 -8.39
N ILE A 126 -12.54 6.84 -7.22
CA ILE A 126 -11.55 7.86 -6.81
C ILE A 126 -10.34 7.84 -7.76
N VAL A 127 -9.83 6.66 -8.11
CA VAL A 127 -8.71 6.51 -9.06
C VAL A 127 -9.04 7.12 -10.42
N GLU A 128 -10.23 6.87 -10.94
CA GLU A 128 -10.70 7.45 -12.21
C GLU A 128 -10.86 8.97 -12.10
N ALA A 129 -11.54 9.46 -11.06
CA ALA A 129 -11.79 10.88 -10.86
C ALA A 129 -10.51 11.72 -10.73
N HIS A 130 -9.42 11.14 -10.22
CA HIS A 130 -8.12 11.80 -10.07
C HIS A 130 -7.17 11.52 -11.25
N GLY A 131 -7.60 10.78 -12.28
CA GLY A 131 -6.74 10.43 -13.42
C GLY A 131 -5.54 9.55 -13.07
N MET A 132 -5.61 8.81 -11.95
CA MET A 132 -4.51 8.07 -11.35
C MET A 132 -4.34 6.65 -11.90
N ALA A 133 -5.19 6.21 -12.83
CA ALA A 133 -5.24 4.82 -13.30
C ALA A 133 -3.90 4.25 -13.82
N HIS A 134 -3.02 5.11 -14.35
CA HIS A 134 -1.71 4.71 -14.86
C HIS A 134 -0.61 4.62 -13.78
N ARG A 135 -0.91 5.04 -12.54
CA ARG A 135 0.03 5.10 -11.41
C ARG A 135 -0.44 4.34 -10.18
N VAL A 136 -1.52 3.56 -10.29
CA VAL A 136 -2.10 2.84 -9.15
C VAL A 136 -1.97 1.34 -9.35
N VAL A 137 -1.55 0.66 -8.28
CA VAL A 137 -1.68 -0.79 -8.11
C VAL A 137 -2.66 -1.03 -6.98
N LEU A 138 -3.59 -1.96 -7.13
CA LEU A 138 -4.47 -2.37 -6.03
C LEU A 138 -3.98 -3.68 -5.45
N SER A 139 -3.73 -3.73 -4.15
CA SER A 139 -3.32 -4.97 -3.47
C SER A 139 -4.27 -5.35 -2.34
N SER A 140 -4.30 -6.64 -1.99
CA SER A 140 -5.02 -7.08 -0.79
C SER A 140 -4.60 -8.49 -0.37
N PHE A 141 -4.63 -8.76 0.94
CA PHE A 141 -4.60 -10.13 1.47
C PHE A 141 -5.93 -10.85 1.26
N ASN A 142 -7.02 -10.09 1.10
CA ASN A 142 -8.32 -10.64 0.75
C ASN A 142 -8.37 -10.88 -0.77
N HIS A 143 -7.89 -12.04 -1.21
CA HIS A 143 -7.89 -12.38 -2.64
C HIS A 143 -9.31 -12.47 -3.25
N TYR A 144 -10.38 -12.60 -2.44
CA TYR A 144 -11.74 -12.47 -2.96
C TYR A 144 -12.04 -11.04 -3.42
N SER A 145 -11.50 -10.02 -2.74
CA SER A 145 -11.58 -8.62 -3.15
C SER A 145 -10.88 -8.39 -4.50
N LEU A 146 -9.68 -8.96 -4.68
CA LEU A 146 -8.99 -8.93 -5.97
C LEU A 146 -9.80 -9.64 -7.06
N ARG A 147 -10.43 -10.77 -6.74
CA ARG A 147 -11.30 -11.45 -7.71
C ARG A 147 -12.56 -10.65 -8.04
N HIS A 148 -13.12 -9.93 -7.08
CA HIS A 148 -14.23 -9.01 -7.28
C HIS A 148 -13.84 -7.87 -8.23
N LEU A 149 -12.67 -7.25 -8.05
CA LEU A 149 -12.13 -6.24 -8.97
C LEU A 149 -12.00 -6.75 -10.42
N VAL A 150 -11.56 -8.00 -10.61
CA VAL A 150 -11.55 -8.64 -11.93
C VAL A 150 -12.99 -8.77 -12.48
N GLY A 151 -13.95 -9.15 -11.65
CA GLY A 151 -15.37 -9.23 -12.02
C GLY A 151 -16.00 -7.88 -12.38
N LEU A 152 -15.52 -6.79 -11.77
CA LEU A 152 -15.89 -5.41 -12.12
C LEU A 152 -15.25 -4.94 -13.44
N GLY A 153 -14.32 -5.71 -14.01
CA GLY A 153 -13.60 -5.34 -15.23
C GLY A 153 -12.49 -4.30 -15.01
N SER A 154 -11.92 -4.22 -13.80
CA SER A 154 -10.79 -3.32 -13.52
C SER A 154 -9.61 -3.64 -14.43
N ALA A 155 -9.06 -2.59 -15.07
CA ALA A 155 -7.84 -2.67 -15.86
C ALA A 155 -6.58 -2.34 -15.04
N LEU A 156 -6.72 -1.99 -13.76
CA LEU A 156 -5.59 -1.66 -12.89
C LEU A 156 -4.77 -2.91 -12.56
N PRO A 157 -3.44 -2.77 -12.42
CA PRO A 157 -2.61 -3.85 -11.88
C PRO A 157 -3.10 -4.31 -10.50
N LEU A 158 -3.13 -5.63 -10.29
CA LEU A 158 -3.60 -6.24 -9.05
C LEU A 158 -2.48 -7.04 -8.38
N GLY A 159 -2.19 -6.71 -7.11
CA GLY A 159 -1.16 -7.30 -6.28
C GLY A 159 -1.71 -8.29 -5.24
N ALA A 160 -1.41 -9.58 -5.40
CA ALA A 160 -1.80 -10.61 -4.43
C ALA A 160 -0.84 -10.64 -3.24
N LEU A 161 -1.28 -10.14 -2.07
CA LEU A 161 -0.48 -10.10 -0.83
C LEU A 161 -0.50 -11.43 -0.11
N TYR A 162 0.68 -11.89 0.34
CA TYR A 162 0.77 -13.10 1.15
C TYR A 162 2.01 -13.14 2.03
N SER A 163 1.87 -13.71 3.22
CA SER A 163 2.96 -13.76 4.22
C SER A 163 3.76 -15.05 4.19
N GLU A 164 3.13 -16.16 3.79
CA GLU A 164 3.70 -17.51 3.89
C GLU A 164 4.21 -18.04 2.55
N PRO A 165 5.30 -18.83 2.51
CA PRO A 165 5.75 -19.44 1.27
C PRO A 165 4.67 -20.31 0.61
N LEU A 166 4.22 -19.92 -0.58
CA LEU A 166 3.23 -20.68 -1.35
C LEU A 166 3.92 -21.62 -2.35
N TRP A 167 3.28 -22.76 -2.63
CA TRP A 167 3.72 -23.64 -3.73
C TRP A 167 3.23 -23.07 -5.06
N LYS A 168 4.18 -22.61 -5.90
CA LYS A 168 3.92 -22.05 -7.24
C LYS A 168 2.92 -20.88 -7.26
N PRO A 169 3.18 -19.79 -6.51
CA PRO A 169 2.25 -18.65 -6.41
C PRO A 169 1.92 -18.00 -7.76
N TRP A 170 2.81 -18.05 -8.75
CA TRP A 170 2.57 -17.54 -10.09
C TRP A 170 1.38 -18.22 -10.81
N GLN A 171 1.15 -19.52 -10.58
CA GLN A 171 -0.01 -20.22 -11.14
C GLN A 171 -1.31 -19.77 -10.46
N TYR A 172 -1.24 -19.51 -9.15
CA TYR A 172 -2.36 -19.00 -8.38
C TYR A 172 -2.73 -17.56 -8.81
N ALA A 173 -1.74 -16.67 -8.94
CA ALA A 173 -1.95 -15.30 -9.40
C ALA A 173 -2.61 -15.24 -10.78
N ALA A 174 -2.13 -16.04 -11.74
CA ALA A 174 -2.74 -16.12 -13.06
C ALA A 174 -4.22 -16.57 -13.01
N ARG A 175 -4.56 -17.54 -12.14
CA ARG A 175 -5.95 -17.99 -11.95
C ARG A 175 -6.82 -16.94 -11.26
N LEU A 176 -6.24 -16.20 -10.32
CA LEU A 176 -6.90 -15.10 -9.63
C LEU A 176 -7.24 -13.96 -10.61
N GLY A 177 -6.35 -13.71 -11.58
CA GLY A 177 -6.35 -12.54 -12.45
C GLY A 177 -5.46 -11.41 -11.92
N ALA A 178 -4.52 -11.73 -11.04
CA ALA A 178 -3.54 -10.79 -10.52
C ALA A 178 -2.38 -10.62 -11.50
N THR A 179 -1.80 -9.41 -11.55
CA THR A 179 -0.66 -9.06 -12.41
C THR A 179 0.63 -8.86 -11.61
N ALA A 180 0.54 -8.91 -10.28
CA ALA A 180 1.69 -8.86 -9.38
C ALA A 180 1.51 -9.79 -8.18
N LEU A 181 2.63 -10.28 -7.66
CA LEU A 181 2.72 -10.97 -6.37
C LEU A 181 3.37 -10.05 -5.35
N HIS A 182 2.76 -9.93 -4.17
CA HIS A 182 3.26 -9.11 -3.08
C HIS A 182 3.66 -10.00 -1.89
N PRO A 183 4.74 -10.80 -1.99
CA PRO A 183 5.20 -11.65 -0.89
C PRO A 183 5.78 -10.85 0.26
N SER A 184 5.68 -11.41 1.47
CA SER A 184 6.56 -10.99 2.55
C SER A 184 8.04 -11.26 2.20
N LEU A 185 8.95 -10.53 2.83
CA LEU A 185 10.39 -10.78 2.77
C LEU A 185 10.72 -12.22 3.16
N ALA A 186 10.05 -12.74 4.20
CA ALA A 186 10.22 -14.11 4.66
C ALA A 186 9.79 -15.16 3.63
N ALA A 187 8.76 -14.87 2.83
CA ALA A 187 8.26 -15.73 1.77
C ALA A 187 9.05 -15.63 0.46
N THR A 188 9.89 -14.61 0.28
CA THR A 188 10.54 -14.34 -1.01
C THR A 188 11.78 -15.20 -1.24
N ARG A 189 11.85 -15.87 -2.40
CA ARG A 189 12.99 -16.70 -2.83
C ARG A 189 13.27 -16.45 -4.31
N ARG A 190 14.52 -16.67 -4.75
CA ARG A 190 14.94 -16.50 -6.16
C ARG A 190 14.00 -17.18 -7.15
N LYS A 191 13.64 -18.44 -6.90
CA LYS A 191 12.73 -19.21 -7.74
C LYS A 191 11.34 -18.56 -7.87
N ILE A 192 10.84 -17.89 -6.82
CA ILE A 192 9.57 -17.18 -6.88
C ILE A 192 9.70 -15.99 -7.83
N VAL A 193 10.76 -15.20 -7.71
CA VAL A 193 10.99 -14.04 -8.58
C VAL A 193 11.11 -14.48 -10.04
N GLU A 194 12.05 -15.38 -10.35
CA GLU A 194 12.29 -15.87 -11.72
C GLU A 194 11.03 -16.47 -12.36
N LYS A 195 10.30 -17.34 -11.62
CA LYS A 195 9.09 -17.96 -12.16
C LYS A 195 7.91 -17.01 -12.28
N SER A 196 7.87 -15.93 -11.49
CA SER A 196 6.84 -14.90 -11.64
C SER A 196 7.08 -14.09 -12.90
N HIS A 197 8.32 -13.69 -13.17
CA HIS A 197 8.70 -13.00 -14.40
C HIS A 197 8.47 -13.86 -15.66
N GLU A 198 8.75 -15.17 -15.60
CA GLU A 198 8.39 -16.10 -16.70
C GLU A 198 6.88 -16.15 -17.01
N HIS A 199 6.02 -15.67 -16.11
CA HIS A 199 4.57 -15.60 -16.27
C HIS A 199 4.05 -14.15 -16.34
N ASP A 200 4.92 -13.19 -16.67
CA ASP A 200 4.59 -11.77 -16.80
C ASP A 200 3.98 -11.14 -15.52
N LEU A 201 4.41 -11.64 -14.35
CA LEU A 201 4.00 -11.12 -13.04
C LEU A 201 5.13 -10.31 -12.40
N ALA A 202 4.81 -9.08 -11.99
CA ALA A 202 5.70 -8.29 -11.14
C ALA A 202 5.79 -8.87 -9.72
N VAL A 203 6.88 -8.59 -9.02
CA VAL A 203 7.11 -9.00 -7.63
C VAL A 203 7.45 -7.78 -6.78
N HIS A 204 6.57 -7.44 -5.84
CA HIS A 204 6.73 -6.31 -4.91
C HIS A 204 6.86 -6.82 -3.47
N VAL A 205 8.04 -6.70 -2.86
CA VAL A 205 8.33 -7.37 -1.57
C VAL A 205 8.14 -6.43 -0.38
N TRP A 206 7.46 -6.88 0.67
CA TRP A 206 7.26 -6.12 1.91
C TRP A 206 7.67 -6.92 3.17
N THR A 207 7.98 -6.32 4.31
CA THR A 207 8.54 -4.97 4.46
C THR A 207 10.06 -5.12 4.53
N VAL A 208 10.80 -4.39 3.68
CA VAL A 208 12.25 -4.55 3.49
C VAL A 208 12.98 -3.36 4.12
N ASN A 209 13.34 -3.48 5.40
CA ASN A 209 13.91 -2.37 6.17
C ASN A 209 15.44 -2.42 6.28
N GLU A 210 16.01 -3.62 6.43
CA GLU A 210 17.44 -3.78 6.68
C GLU A 210 18.26 -3.61 5.38
N PRO A 211 19.40 -2.89 5.40
CA PRO A 211 20.26 -2.70 4.22
C PRO A 211 20.65 -3.99 3.51
N GLU A 212 20.97 -5.05 4.26
CA GLU A 212 21.34 -6.36 3.71
C GLU A 212 20.16 -7.00 2.97
N ASP A 213 18.94 -6.80 3.48
CA ASP A 213 17.72 -7.30 2.85
C ASP A 213 17.37 -6.51 1.59
N VAL A 214 17.57 -5.19 1.58
CA VAL A 214 17.44 -4.36 0.39
C VAL A 214 18.37 -4.87 -0.71
N GLN A 215 19.67 -4.99 -0.42
CA GLN A 215 20.65 -5.49 -1.38
C GLN A 215 20.32 -6.91 -1.87
N ARG A 216 19.86 -7.78 -0.95
CA ARG A 216 19.44 -9.13 -1.29
C ARG A 216 18.27 -9.12 -2.26
N MET A 217 17.22 -8.33 -2.01
CA MET A 217 16.04 -8.26 -2.87
C MET A 217 16.36 -7.63 -4.23
N VAL A 218 17.18 -6.57 -4.27
CA VAL A 218 17.70 -6.00 -5.52
C VAL A 218 18.47 -7.06 -6.33
N GLY A 219 19.34 -7.82 -5.67
CA GLY A 219 20.10 -8.92 -6.31
C GLY A 219 19.24 -10.10 -6.77
N LEU A 220 18.00 -10.23 -6.27
CA LEU A 220 17.02 -11.18 -6.81
C LEU A 220 16.25 -10.62 -8.02
N GLY A 221 16.34 -9.31 -8.27
CA GLY A 221 15.66 -8.65 -9.38
C GLY A 221 14.19 -8.33 -9.12
N VAL A 222 13.78 -8.14 -7.86
CA VAL A 222 12.39 -7.76 -7.55
C VAL A 222 12.03 -6.42 -8.21
N ASP A 223 10.77 -6.27 -8.62
CA ASP A 223 10.30 -5.08 -9.35
C ASP A 223 10.15 -3.88 -8.42
N ALA A 224 9.71 -4.11 -7.18
CA ALA A 224 9.68 -3.11 -6.12
C ALA A 224 9.98 -3.71 -4.75
N LEU A 225 10.52 -2.89 -3.87
CA LEU A 225 10.60 -3.15 -2.43
C LEU A 225 9.75 -2.12 -1.68
N ILE A 226 9.05 -2.57 -0.66
CA ILE A 226 8.17 -1.77 0.19
C ILE A 226 8.86 -1.64 1.55
N THR A 227 9.19 -0.43 1.97
CA THR A 227 10.09 -0.17 3.12
C THR A 227 9.63 0.99 3.98
N ASN A 228 9.90 0.94 5.28
CA ASN A 228 9.66 2.06 6.19
C ASN A 228 10.72 3.18 6.07
N TYR A 229 11.87 2.87 5.45
CA TYR A 229 13.06 3.73 5.38
C TYR A 229 13.45 3.99 3.92
N PRO A 230 12.67 4.81 3.17
CA PRO A 230 12.89 4.96 1.73
C PRO A 230 14.23 5.62 1.40
N ASP A 231 14.76 6.51 2.25
CA ASP A 231 16.09 7.11 2.09
C ASP A 231 17.22 6.06 2.10
N VAL A 232 17.18 5.14 3.08
CA VAL A 232 18.14 4.05 3.22
C VAL A 232 18.07 3.15 1.99
N ALA A 233 16.86 2.72 1.60
CA ALA A 233 16.69 1.85 0.45
C ALA A 233 17.11 2.54 -0.86
N ARG A 234 16.77 3.82 -1.06
CA ARG A 234 17.15 4.60 -2.24
C ARG A 234 18.66 4.73 -2.37
N SER A 235 19.40 4.84 -1.26
CA SER A 235 20.87 4.88 -1.28
C SER A 235 21.52 3.56 -1.75
N LEU A 236 20.78 2.45 -1.73
CA LEU A 236 21.23 1.10 -2.07
C LEU A 236 20.69 0.61 -3.42
N VAL A 237 19.75 1.35 -4.01
CA VAL A 237 19.15 1.10 -5.32
C VAL A 237 19.76 2.07 -6.32
N GLY A 238 20.67 1.56 -7.15
CA GLY A 238 21.37 2.33 -8.20
C GLY A 238 20.45 2.81 -9.30
#